data_AF-A0AAU6EKS0-F1
#
_entry.id   AF-A0AAU6EKS0-F1
#
_cell.length_a   1.000
_cell.length_b   1.000
_cell.length_c   1.000
_cell.angle_alpha   90.00
_cell.angle_beta   90.00
_cell.angle_gamma   90.00
#
_symmetry.space_group_name_H-M   'P 1'
#
loop_
_entity.id
_entity.type
_entity.pdbx_description
1 polymer ?
#
loop_
_entity_poly.entity_id
_entity_poly.type
_entity_poly.pdbx_seq_one_letter_code
_entity_poly.pdbx_strand_id
1 'polypeptide(L)'
;MWTAACREIAEETGLPATGPLFKLDMVSGVEKGRFAASEFWPENIYIVPKHFFAMDVTQERVETVLSQEHREVRRLTYEAAYKSLRHDDDKTALWGLDQIVRHMDLPKTP
;
A
#
# COMPACT_ATOMS: atom_id res chain seq x y z
N MET A 1 0.58 12.75 -3.13
CA MET A 1 0.99 11.35 -2.89
C MET A 1 0.47 10.87 -1.55
N TRP A 2 0.86 11.49 -0.42
CA TRP A 2 0.31 11.18 0.90
C TRP A 2 -1.23 11.26 0.96
N THR A 3 -1.81 12.32 0.38
CA THR A 3 -3.26 12.49 0.27
C THR A 3 -3.95 11.37 -0.52
N ALA A 4 -3.29 10.81 -1.54
CA ALA A 4 -3.82 9.68 -2.28
C ALA A 4 -3.76 8.41 -1.43
N ALA A 5 -2.64 8.12 -0.77
CA ALA A 5 -2.52 6.96 0.11
C ALA A 5 -3.56 6.96 1.24
N CYS A 6 -3.76 8.10 1.91
CA CYS A 6 -4.80 8.22 2.94
C CYS A 6 -6.21 8.00 2.38
N ARG A 7 -6.51 8.54 1.19
CA ARG A 7 -7.81 8.38 0.55
C ARG A 7 -8.06 6.92 0.16
N GLU A 8 -7.12 6.26 -0.52
CA GLU A 8 -7.29 4.86 -0.94
C GLU A 8 -7.45 3.92 0.25
N ILE A 9 -6.68 4.10 1.33
CA ILE A 9 -6.85 3.32 2.57
C ILE A 9 -8.27 3.47 3.12
N ALA A 10 -8.79 4.69 3.18
CA ALA A 10 -10.14 4.94 3.67
C ALA A 10 -11.20 4.35 2.75
N GLU A 11 -11.05 4.47 1.43
CA GLU A 11 -11.98 3.93 0.44
C GLU A 11 -11.98 2.40 0.39
N GLU A 12 -10.81 1.76 0.51
CA GLU A 12 -10.66 0.31 0.38
C GLU A 12 -10.96 -0.46 1.66
N THR A 13 -10.59 0.10 2.83
CA THR A 13 -10.68 -0.62 4.11
C THR A 13 -11.64 0.01 5.12
N GLY A 14 -12.20 1.18 4.81
CA GLY A 14 -13.05 1.95 5.74
C GLY A 14 -12.31 2.46 6.98
N LEU A 15 -10.99 2.29 7.04
CA LEU A 15 -10.18 2.71 8.17
C LEU A 15 -9.87 4.19 8.03
N PRO A 16 -10.01 4.98 9.11
CA PRO A 16 -9.53 6.35 9.07
C PRO A 16 -8.01 6.31 8.94
N ALA A 17 -7.47 6.92 7.89
CA ALA A 17 -6.03 7.09 7.71
C ALA A 17 -5.46 8.18 8.65
N THR A 18 -5.91 8.18 9.90
CA THR A 18 -5.48 9.04 11.00
C THR A 18 -4.38 8.39 11.85
N GLY A 19 -4.19 7.07 11.71
CA GLY A 19 -3.07 6.34 12.31
C GLY A 19 -1.73 6.71 11.65
N PRO A 20 -0.60 6.31 12.25
CA PRO A 20 0.71 6.65 11.71
C PRO A 20 0.93 5.88 10.40
N LEU A 21 0.84 6.61 9.31
CA LEU A 21 1.18 6.16 7.97
C LEU A 21 2.68 6.39 7.75
N PHE A 22 3.34 5.48 7.04
CA PHE A 22 4.77 5.54 6.79
C PHE A 22 5.01 5.27 5.32
N LYS A 23 5.80 6.13 4.67
CA LYS A 23 6.26 5.87 3.31
C LYS A 23 7.42 4.89 3.33
N LEU A 24 7.38 3.88 2.46
CA LEU A 24 8.52 2.97 2.27
C LEU A 24 9.47 3.54 1.20
N ASP A 25 10.74 3.18 1.29
CA ASP A 25 11.76 3.57 0.30
C ASP A 25 11.55 2.87 -1.04
N MET A 26 10.81 1.77 -1.05
CA MET A 26 10.46 1.03 -2.26
C MET A 26 9.58 1.88 -3.19
N VAL A 27 9.96 1.94 -4.45
CA VAL A 27 9.17 2.50 -5.55
C VAL A 27 9.28 1.54 -6.74
N SER A 28 8.15 1.23 -7.37
CA SER A 28 8.10 0.45 -8.60
C SER A 28 7.49 1.26 -9.76
N GLY A 29 7.52 0.68 -10.95
CA GLY A 29 6.87 1.23 -12.13
C GLY A 29 5.75 0.32 -12.60
N VAL A 30 4.62 0.92 -12.96
CA VAL A 30 3.50 0.23 -13.60
C VAL A 30 3.31 0.81 -15.00
N GLU A 31 3.14 -0.07 -15.99
CA GLU A 31 2.85 0.35 -17.36
C GLU A 31 1.57 1.20 -17.41
N LYS A 32 1.61 2.33 -18.13
CA LYS A 32 0.46 3.24 -18.32
C LYS A 32 -0.81 2.50 -18.73
N GLY A 33 -0.69 1.52 -19.63
CA GLY A 33 -1.82 0.74 -20.15
C GLY A 33 -2.58 -0.11 -19.12
N ARG A 34 -2.08 -0.23 -17.88
CA ARG A 34 -2.79 -0.90 -16.78
C ARG A 34 -3.87 -0.04 -16.12
N PHE A 35 -3.89 1.26 -16.40
CA PHE A 35 -4.85 2.20 -15.84
C PHE A 35 -5.90 2.54 -16.89
N ALA A 36 -7.18 2.32 -16.58
CA ALA A 36 -8.28 2.63 -17.51
C ALA A 36 -8.29 4.11 -17.93
N ALA A 37 -8.00 5.02 -16.99
CA ALA A 37 -7.92 6.45 -17.25
C ALA A 37 -6.73 6.89 -18.14
N SER A 38 -5.84 5.95 -18.52
CA SER A 38 -4.62 6.28 -19.26
C SER A 38 -4.88 6.86 -20.65
N GLU A 39 -6.05 6.63 -21.22
CA GLU A 39 -6.46 7.22 -22.51
C GLU A 39 -6.47 8.76 -22.50
N PHE A 40 -6.67 9.37 -21.32
CA PHE A 40 -6.72 10.83 -21.15
C PHE A 40 -5.39 11.45 -20.71
N TRP A 41 -4.34 10.65 -20.53
CA TRP A 41 -3.05 11.13 -20.04
C TRP A 41 -2.12 11.53 -21.19
N PRO A 42 -1.17 12.45 -20.96
CA PRO A 42 -0.14 12.80 -21.94
C PRO A 42 0.54 11.58 -22.58
N GLU A 43 0.80 11.66 -23.88
CA GLU A 43 1.38 10.56 -24.67
C GLU A 43 2.82 10.23 -24.25
N ASN A 44 3.53 11.17 -23.65
CA ASN A 44 4.92 10.99 -23.20
C ASN A 44 5.05 10.26 -21.84
N ILE A 45 3.94 9.85 -21.22
CA ILE A 45 3.95 9.04 -20.00
C ILE A 45 3.85 7.57 -20.40
N TYR A 46 4.86 6.78 -20.03
CA TYR A 46 4.90 5.34 -20.33
C TYR A 46 4.82 4.47 -19.06
N ILE A 47 5.46 4.94 -17.99
CA ILE A 47 5.52 4.26 -16.69
C ILE A 47 4.97 5.21 -15.63
N VAL A 48 4.04 4.70 -14.83
CA VAL A 48 3.49 5.38 -13.66
C VAL A 48 4.27 4.89 -12.43
N PRO A 49 4.84 5.80 -11.61
CA PRO A 49 5.50 5.40 -10.39
C PRO A 49 4.47 4.93 -9.35
N LYS A 50 4.69 3.73 -8.81
CA LYS A 50 3.92 3.15 -7.69
C LYS A 50 4.74 3.31 -6.42
N HIS A 51 4.19 4.08 -5.48
CA HIS A 51 4.78 4.34 -4.18
C HIS A 51 4.07 3.52 -3.10
N PHE A 52 4.84 2.99 -2.17
CA PHE A 52 4.33 2.10 -1.13
C PHE A 52 4.27 2.79 0.22
N PHE A 53 3.23 2.49 0.98
CA PHE A 53 2.99 3.01 2.31
C PHE A 53 2.55 1.88 3.24
N ALA A 54 2.83 2.03 4.53
CA ALA A 54 2.40 1.13 5.58
C ALA A 54 1.66 1.92 6.66
N MET A 55 0.59 1.35 7.21
CA MET A 55 -0.16 1.94 8.32
C MET A 55 -0.15 0.98 9.50
N ASP A 56 0.18 1.48 10.69
CA ASP A 56 -0.01 0.71 11.91
C ASP A 56 -1.48 0.70 12.30
N VAL A 57 -2.06 -0.50 12.34
CA VAL A 57 -3.48 -0.75 12.67
C VAL A 57 -3.64 -1.51 13.99
N THR A 58 -2.60 -1.58 14.82
CA THR A 58 -2.64 -2.31 16.10
C THR A 58 -3.58 -1.68 17.12
N GLN A 59 -3.74 -0.36 17.10
CA GLN A 59 -4.61 0.39 18.03
C GLN A 59 -5.99 0.72 17.44
N GLU A 60 -6.23 0.37 16.18
CA GLU A 60 -7.49 0.66 15.51
C GLU A 60 -8.62 -0.23 16.02
N ARG A 61 -9.71 0.41 16.46
CA ARG A 61 -10.91 -0.24 17.00
C ARG A 61 -12.05 -0.31 15.98
N VAL A 62 -11.87 0.29 14.82
CA VAL A 62 -12.85 0.31 13.73
C VAL A 62 -12.78 -1.01 12.98
N GLU A 63 -13.93 -1.61 12.71
CA GLU A 63 -14.01 -2.80 11.86
C GLU A 63 -13.65 -2.43 10.42
N THR A 64 -12.84 -3.27 9.77
CA THR A 64 -12.49 -3.10 8.36
C THR A 64 -13.73 -3.33 7.49
N VAL A 65 -14.10 -2.31 6.70
CA VAL A 65 -15.19 -2.38 5.73
C VAL A 65 -14.58 -2.34 4.33
N LEU A 66 -14.69 -3.45 3.60
CA LEU A 66 -14.06 -3.59 2.30
C LEU A 66 -14.87 -2.93 1.17
N SER A 67 -14.19 -2.24 0.27
CA SER A 67 -14.76 -1.83 -1.01
C SER A 67 -15.09 -3.04 -1.91
N GLN A 68 -15.83 -2.81 -3.00
CA GLN A 68 -16.17 -3.89 -3.94
C GLN A 68 -14.97 -4.47 -4.68
N GLU A 69 -13.81 -3.82 -4.64
CA GLU A 69 -12.57 -4.29 -5.25
C GLU A 69 -11.93 -5.43 -4.45
N HIS A 70 -12.32 -5.58 -3.18
CA HIS A 70 -11.75 -6.54 -2.24
C HIS A 70 -12.80 -7.51 -1.70
N ARG A 71 -12.42 -8.78 -1.49
CA ARG A 71 -13.34 -9.83 -1.01
C ARG A 71 -13.10 -10.25 0.43
N GLU A 72 -11.87 -10.10 0.92
CA GLU A 72 -11.47 -10.51 2.27
C GLU A 72 -10.29 -9.67 2.76
N VAL A 73 -10.17 -9.56 4.09
CA VAL A 73 -8.99 -9.05 4.77
C VAL A 73 -8.48 -10.12 5.72
N ARG A 74 -7.16 -10.33 5.75
CA ARG A 74 -6.52 -11.32 6.62
C ARG A 74 -5.34 -10.70 7.36
N ARG A 75 -5.24 -11.01 8.65
CA ARG A 75 -4.01 -10.79 9.43
C ARG A 75 -3.17 -12.04 9.33
N LEU A 76 -1.95 -11.91 8.82
CA LEU A 76 -1.06 -13.02 8.49
C LEU A 76 0.33 -12.79 9.09
N THR A 77 1.11 -13.87 9.24
CA THR A 77 2.55 -13.74 9.46
C THR A 77 3.21 -13.22 8.17
N TYR A 78 4.44 -12.70 8.30
CA TYR A 78 5.23 -12.28 7.15
C TYR A 78 5.32 -13.35 6.06
N GLU A 79 5.63 -14.59 6.44
CA GLU A 79 5.83 -15.69 5.49
C GLU A 79 4.54 -16.07 4.76
N ALA A 80 3.40 -16.02 5.46
CA ALA A 80 2.10 -16.29 4.87
C ALA A 80 1.66 -15.17 3.92
N ALA A 81 1.86 -13.90 4.32
CA ALA A 81 1.58 -12.75 3.48
C ALA A 81 2.46 -12.76 2.21
N TYR A 82 3.76 -12.97 2.35
CA TYR A 82 4.72 -13.03 1.24
C TYR A 82 4.33 -14.09 0.20
N LYS A 83 3.90 -15.28 0.65
CA LYS A 83 3.44 -16.36 -0.24
C LYS A 83 2.11 -16.05 -0.93
N SER A 84 1.26 -15.23 -0.32
CA SER A 84 -0.05 -14.87 -0.89
C SER A 84 0.02 -13.77 -1.94
N LEU A 85 1.09 -12.95 -1.93
CA LEU A 85 1.28 -11.86 -2.87
C LEU A 85 1.62 -12.37 -4.27
N ARG A 86 0.94 -11.80 -5.27
CA ARG A 86 1.15 -12.13 -6.68
C ARG A 86 2.33 -11.39 -7.29
N HIS A 87 2.47 -10.10 -7.01
CA HIS A 87 3.45 -9.24 -7.67
C HIS A 87 4.73 -9.12 -6.85
N ASP A 88 5.87 -9.10 -7.55
CA ASP A 88 7.18 -9.08 -6.90
C ASP A 88 7.52 -7.71 -6.29
N ASP A 89 6.93 -6.63 -6.80
CA ASP A 89 7.06 -5.31 -6.20
C ASP A 89 6.35 -5.24 -4.84
N ASP A 90 5.15 -5.83 -4.72
CA ASP A 90 4.44 -5.97 -3.44
C ASP A 90 5.25 -6.81 -2.45
N LYS A 91 5.84 -7.92 -2.90
CA LYS A 91 6.72 -8.77 -2.06
C LYS A 91 7.95 -8.02 -1.58
N THR A 92 8.56 -7.22 -2.45
CA THR A 92 9.74 -6.40 -2.13
C THR A 92 9.38 -5.31 -1.12
N ALA A 93 8.24 -4.63 -1.32
CA ALA A 93 7.73 -3.65 -0.35
C ALA A 93 7.43 -4.30 1.01
N LEU A 94 6.79 -5.48 1.03
CA LEU A 94 6.52 -6.22 2.26
C LEU A 94 7.81 -6.65 2.97
N TRP A 95 8.82 -7.12 2.24
CA TRP A 95 10.13 -7.44 2.81
C TRP A 95 10.79 -6.22 3.44
N GLY A 96 10.75 -5.06 2.78
CA GLY A 96 11.29 -3.81 3.31
C GLY A 96 10.57 -3.38 4.60
N LEU A 97 9.23 -3.48 4.63
CA LEU A 97 8.45 -3.23 5.84
C LEU A 97 8.82 -4.18 6.98
N ASP A 98 8.98 -5.47 6.71
CA ASP A 98 9.41 -6.45 7.71
C ASP A 98 10.79 -6.13 8.29
N GLN A 99 11.74 -5.65 7.47
CA GLN A 99 13.04 -5.19 7.97
C GLN A 99 12.89 -3.99 8.91
N ILE A 100 12.11 -2.99 8.51
CA ILE A 100 11.82 -1.79 9.33
C ILE A 100 11.25 -2.18 10.69
N VAL A 101 10.23 -3.04 10.71
CA VAL A 101 9.54 -3.44 11.95
C VAL A 101 10.46 -4.24 12.87
N ARG A 102 11.26 -5.18 12.32
CA ARG A 102 12.20 -5.99 13.13
C ARG A 102 13.31 -5.17 13.77
N HIS A 103 13.76 -4.11 13.11
CA HIS A 103 14.81 -3.25 13.62
C HIS A 103 14.26 -2.03 14.40
N MET A 104 12.93 -1.90 14.51
CA MET A 104 12.24 -0.74 15.09
C MET A 104 12.61 0.59 14.42
N ASP A 105 12.95 0.54 13.13
CA ASP A 105 13.35 1.68 12.30
C ASP A 105 12.14 2.35 11.63
N LEU A 106 11.02 2.47 12.37
CA LEU A 106 9.80 3.06 11.83
C LEU A 106 10.10 4.49 11.35
N PRO A 107 9.78 4.84 10.08
CA PRO A 107 10.00 6.18 9.58
C PRO A 107 9.28 7.18 10.48
N LYS A 108 9.90 8.33 10.75
CA LYS A 108 9.16 9.40 11.43
C LYS A 108 8.06 9.88 10.47
N THR A 109 6.86 10.11 10.99
CA THR A 109 5.81 10.81 10.25
C THR A 109 6.38 12.13 9.72
N PRO A 110 6.13 12.48 8.45
CA PRO A 110 6.65 13.71 7.84
C PRO A 110 6.16 14.98 8.56
#